data_AF-A0A1U7IQF9-F1
#
_entry.id   AF-A0A1U7IQF9-F1
#
_cell.length_a   1.000
_cell.length_b   1.000
_cell.length_c   1.000
_cell.angle_alpha   90.00
_cell.angle_beta   90.00
_cell.angle_gamma   90.00
#
_symmetry.space_group_name_H-M   'P 1'
#
loop_
_entity.id
_entity.type
_entity.pdbx_description
1 polymer ?
#
loop_
_entity_poly.entity_id
_entity_poly.type
_entity_poly.pdbx_seq_one_letter_code
_entity_poly.pdbx_strand_id
1 'polypeptide(L)'
;MTSSIFSEQYGRFRELLTQYRQARSITQAQLAEALKRPQSFVSKYESGERRLDLIELLEISAALQFDPCELIRSIRSETLTEPTIMDEWKVTEEELTILLKGNPSLRGMLFGYVAELKLREIISAFPGVKSIKKFDDHDRKKKGDLHIIYHHRAFSVESKSLQTNQIKFDVENQVWSGKAQVDASDSRIIALPNGQTLKTALLLRGEFDILAVNCYEFTKQWQFQFARNRDLPCSSYKKYTTEQRCALISSLITVTWPPKPPFYIDLKLLLDEMLEAGEGSDASAIGLE
;
A
#
# COMPACT_ATOMS: atom_id res chain seq x y z
N MET A 1 -5.68 27.10 20.52
CA MET A 1 -6.95 27.00 19.78
C MET A 1 -6.89 25.74 18.95
N THR A 2 -7.60 24.70 19.37
CA THR A 2 -7.48 23.31 18.85
C THR A 2 -8.88 22.74 18.59
N SER A 3 -9.73 23.50 17.88
CA SER A 3 -11.16 23.45 18.22
C SER A 3 -12.17 23.65 17.08
N SER A 4 -11.94 23.22 15.84
CA SER A 4 -13.07 23.11 14.88
C SER A 4 -13.45 21.65 14.62
N ILE A 5 -12.49 20.81 14.23
CA ILE A 5 -12.75 19.42 13.85
C ILE A 5 -13.20 18.58 15.07
N PHE A 6 -12.50 18.72 16.21
CA PHE A 6 -12.88 18.02 17.43
C PHE A 6 -14.22 18.49 18.01
N SER A 7 -14.62 19.76 17.79
CA SER A 7 -15.94 20.23 18.23
C SER A 7 -17.07 19.72 17.34
N GLU A 8 -16.82 19.56 16.04
CA GLU A 8 -17.79 19.04 15.08
C GLU A 8 -18.03 17.54 15.29
N GLN A 9 -16.97 16.73 15.36
CA GLN A 9 -17.05 15.30 15.67
C GLN A 9 -17.71 15.06 17.04
N TYR A 10 -17.38 15.88 18.04
CA TYR A 10 -18.01 15.79 19.36
C TYR A 10 -19.47 16.26 19.36
N GLY A 11 -19.84 17.22 18.48
CA GLY A 11 -21.23 17.57 18.22
C GLY A 11 -22.01 16.37 17.70
N ARG A 12 -21.49 15.74 16.64
CA ARG A 12 -22.11 14.57 16.01
C ARG A 12 -22.24 13.38 16.95
N PHE A 13 -21.19 13.11 17.73
CA PHE A 13 -21.20 12.08 18.78
C PHE A 13 -22.41 12.20 19.70
N ARG A 14 -22.72 13.42 20.16
CA ARG A 14 -23.88 13.68 21.04
C ARG A 14 -25.21 13.52 20.33
N GLU A 15 -25.31 13.98 19.08
CA GLU A 15 -26.52 13.82 18.27
C GLU A 15 -26.86 12.35 18.06
N LEU A 16 -25.88 11.52 17.70
CA LEU A 16 -26.08 10.09 17.51
C LEU A 16 -26.52 9.40 18.80
N LEU A 17 -25.89 9.70 19.93
CA LEU A 17 -26.33 9.18 21.24
C LEU A 17 -27.78 9.57 21.56
N THR A 18 -28.16 10.82 21.25
CA THR A 18 -29.53 11.31 21.43
C THR A 18 -30.50 10.56 20.53
N GLN A 19 -30.12 10.31 19.27
CA GLN A 19 -30.91 9.54 18.31
C GLN A 19 -31.10 8.08 18.77
N TYR A 20 -30.05 7.41 19.25
CA TYR A 20 -30.17 6.05 19.80
C TYR A 20 -31.15 6.01 20.98
N ARG A 21 -31.11 7.02 21.87
CA ARG A 21 -32.07 7.13 22.97
C ARG A 21 -33.50 7.32 22.46
N GLN A 22 -33.70 8.25 21.53
CA GLN A 22 -35.00 8.58 20.96
C GLN A 22 -35.60 7.43 20.16
N ALA A 23 -34.79 6.68 19.40
CA ALA A 23 -35.20 5.51 18.65
C ALA A 23 -35.81 4.41 19.54
N ARG A 24 -35.38 4.35 20.81
CA ARG A 24 -35.94 3.44 21.82
C ARG A 24 -37.10 4.04 22.60
N SER A 25 -37.50 5.27 22.29
CA SER A 25 -38.56 6.00 22.99
C SER A 25 -38.30 6.16 24.50
N ILE A 26 -37.03 6.20 24.90
CA ILE A 26 -36.62 6.35 26.30
C ILE A 26 -36.40 7.83 26.62
N THR A 27 -36.95 8.31 27.73
CA THR A 27 -36.72 9.68 28.22
C THR A 27 -35.33 9.83 28.84
N GLN A 28 -34.83 11.06 28.96
CA GLN A 28 -33.55 11.30 29.64
C GLN A 28 -33.55 10.79 31.10
N ALA A 29 -34.69 10.91 31.80
CA ALA A 29 -34.84 10.42 33.17
C ALA A 29 -34.76 8.88 33.25
N GLN A 30 -35.41 8.18 32.31
CA GLN A 30 -35.36 6.71 32.25
C GLN A 30 -33.97 6.18 31.90
N LEU A 31 -33.25 6.85 30.99
CA LEU A 31 -31.86 6.47 30.70
C LEU A 31 -30.95 6.73 31.91
N ALA A 32 -31.12 7.85 32.59
CA ALA A 32 -30.39 8.16 33.82
C ALA A 32 -30.63 7.10 34.90
N GLU A 33 -31.88 6.66 35.08
CA GLU A 33 -32.24 5.58 36.01
C GLU A 33 -31.54 4.26 35.64
N ALA A 34 -31.56 3.88 34.36
CA ALA A 34 -30.87 2.68 33.88
C ALA A 34 -29.35 2.73 34.12
N LEU A 35 -28.76 3.92 34.04
CA LEU A 35 -27.33 4.17 34.29
C LEU A 35 -27.01 4.39 35.78
N LYS A 36 -28.01 4.43 36.67
CA LYS A 36 -27.87 4.79 38.10
C LYS A 36 -27.18 6.15 38.28
N ARG A 37 -27.52 7.13 37.45
CA ARG A 37 -26.98 8.49 37.45
C ARG A 37 -28.12 9.52 37.54
N PRO A 38 -27.87 10.75 38.02
CA PRO A 38 -28.89 11.81 38.00
C PRO A 38 -29.32 12.14 36.56
N GLN A 39 -30.57 12.54 36.32
CA GLN A 39 -31.04 12.96 34.99
C GLN A 39 -30.16 14.08 34.38
N SER A 40 -29.55 14.93 35.22
CA SER A 40 -28.60 15.96 34.79
C SER A 40 -27.37 15.39 34.08
N PHE A 41 -26.96 14.15 34.36
CA PHE A 41 -25.88 13.49 33.62
C PHE A 41 -26.23 13.38 32.14
N VAL A 42 -27.45 12.88 31.84
CA VAL A 42 -27.95 12.71 30.48
C VAL A 42 -28.12 14.05 29.78
N SER A 43 -28.78 15.00 30.44
CA SER A 43 -28.99 16.34 29.87
C SER A 43 -27.66 17.06 29.57
N LYS A 44 -26.66 16.96 30.43
CA LYS A 44 -25.37 17.64 30.25
C LYS A 44 -24.51 17.06 29.14
N TYR A 45 -24.53 15.74 28.94
CA TYR A 45 -23.78 15.17 27.81
C TYR A 45 -24.51 15.41 26.48
N GLU A 46 -25.85 15.37 26.44
CA GLU A 46 -26.60 15.66 25.21
C GLU A 46 -26.43 17.13 24.79
N SER A 47 -26.52 18.07 25.75
CA SER A 47 -26.30 19.51 25.52
C SER A 47 -24.84 19.88 25.24
N GLY A 48 -23.88 19.03 25.60
CA GLY A 48 -22.44 19.25 25.39
C GLY A 48 -21.75 20.04 26.48
N GLU A 49 -22.46 20.37 27.56
CA GLU A 49 -21.89 20.94 28.79
C GLU A 49 -20.93 19.98 29.50
N ARG A 50 -21.04 18.67 29.21
CA ARG A 50 -20.16 17.65 29.76
C ARG A 50 -19.61 16.73 28.66
N ARG A 51 -18.31 16.43 28.76
CA ARG A 51 -17.67 15.40 27.94
C ARG A 51 -17.93 14.00 28.49
N LEU A 52 -18.18 13.04 27.61
CA LEU A 52 -18.20 11.62 27.98
C LEU A 52 -16.82 11.01 27.74
N ASP A 53 -16.41 10.11 28.65
CA ASP A 53 -15.28 9.22 28.41
C ASP A 53 -15.71 7.90 27.75
N LEU A 54 -14.73 7.05 27.43
CA LEU A 54 -14.96 5.78 26.75
C LEU A 54 -15.79 4.81 27.60
N ILE A 55 -15.59 4.76 28.91
CA ILE A 55 -16.32 3.84 29.80
C ILE A 55 -17.78 4.27 29.87
N GLU A 56 -18.04 5.57 29.95
CA GLU A 56 -19.40 6.11 29.93
C GLU A 56 -20.13 5.82 28.61
N LEU A 57 -19.43 5.86 27.47
CA LEU A 57 -19.98 5.43 26.19
C LEU A 57 -20.39 3.95 26.23
N LEU A 58 -19.56 3.07 26.79
CA LEU A 58 -19.87 1.64 26.89
C LEU A 58 -21.07 1.36 27.81
N GLU A 59 -21.19 2.10 28.91
CA GLU A 59 -22.36 2.01 29.80
C GLU A 59 -23.64 2.45 29.09
N ILE A 60 -23.59 3.58 28.38
CA ILE A 60 -24.72 4.09 27.59
C ILE A 60 -25.08 3.13 26.47
N SER A 61 -24.10 2.55 25.78
CA SER A 61 -24.35 1.60 24.69
C SER A 61 -24.99 0.30 25.18
N ALA A 62 -24.61 -0.17 26.37
CA ALA A 62 -25.27 -1.30 27.00
C ALA A 62 -26.73 -0.97 27.38
N ALA A 63 -26.96 0.20 28.01
CA ALA A 63 -28.30 0.64 28.41
C ALA A 63 -29.25 0.87 27.21
N LEU A 64 -28.71 1.41 26.12
CA LEU A 64 -29.42 1.67 24.87
C LEU A 64 -29.26 0.56 23.83
N GLN A 65 -28.69 -0.60 24.21
CA GLN A 65 -28.38 -1.77 23.38
C GLN A 65 -28.02 -1.44 21.92
N PHE A 66 -26.93 -0.67 21.73
CA PHE A 66 -26.31 -0.43 20.43
C PHE A 66 -24.82 -0.83 20.47
N ASP A 67 -24.22 -1.06 19.30
CA ASP A 67 -22.77 -1.32 19.20
C ASP A 67 -21.99 0.00 19.25
N PRO A 68 -21.18 0.26 20.29
CA PRO A 68 -20.35 1.47 20.36
C PRO A 68 -19.34 1.55 19.21
N CYS A 69 -18.93 0.43 18.61
CA CYS A 69 -18.05 0.44 17.45
C CYS A 69 -18.76 0.96 16.19
N GLU A 70 -20.05 0.67 16.01
CA GLU A 70 -20.87 1.24 14.93
C GLU A 70 -20.98 2.76 15.06
N LEU A 71 -21.28 3.25 16.27
CA LEU A 71 -21.36 4.68 16.54
C LEU A 71 -20.04 5.39 16.22
N ILE A 72 -18.90 4.83 16.64
CA ILE A 72 -17.57 5.36 16.33
C ILE A 72 -17.31 5.34 14.82
N ARG A 73 -17.67 4.26 14.13
CA ARG A 73 -17.56 4.16 12.67
C ARG A 73 -18.39 5.23 11.97
N SER A 74 -19.62 5.50 12.41
CA SER A 74 -20.48 6.55 11.84
C SER A 74 -19.92 7.96 12.00
N ILE A 75 -19.28 8.26 13.14
CA ILE A 75 -18.60 9.56 13.36
C ILE A 75 -17.36 9.67 12.47
N ARG A 76 -16.64 8.55 12.27
CA ARG A 76 -15.47 8.47 11.41
C ARG A 76 -15.83 8.53 9.93
N SER A 77 -16.92 7.90 9.50
CA SER A 77 -17.33 7.82 8.10
C SER A 77 -17.77 9.18 7.56
N GLU A 78 -18.31 10.09 8.37
CA GLU A 78 -18.54 11.48 7.92
C GLU A 78 -17.23 12.28 7.70
N THR A 79 -16.08 11.73 8.11
CA THR A 79 -14.75 12.29 7.76
C THR A 79 -14.21 11.73 6.43
N LEU A 80 -14.77 10.62 5.94
CA LEU A 80 -14.60 10.16 4.55
C LEU A 80 -15.79 10.70 3.77
N THR A 81 -15.58 11.71 2.94
CA THR A 81 -16.68 12.37 2.20
C THR A 81 -17.46 11.45 1.26
N GLU A 82 -17.01 10.21 1.05
CA GLU A 82 -17.62 9.22 0.15
C GLU A 82 -17.64 7.82 0.80
N PRO A 83 -18.70 7.01 0.55
CA PRO A 83 -18.77 5.62 1.02
C PRO A 83 -17.60 4.80 0.47
N THR A 84 -17.12 3.83 1.24
CA THR A 84 -16.09 2.91 0.73
C THR A 84 -16.70 1.92 -0.27
N ILE A 85 -15.86 1.30 -1.09
CA ILE A 85 -16.29 0.24 -2.01
C ILE A 85 -16.98 -0.94 -1.29
N MET A 86 -16.61 -1.19 -0.02
CA MET A 86 -17.23 -2.20 0.82
C MET A 86 -18.64 -1.80 1.23
N ASP A 87 -18.84 -0.51 1.56
CA ASP A 87 -20.17 0.05 1.89
C ASP A 87 -21.09 0.02 0.66
N GLU A 88 -20.59 0.43 -0.50
CA GLU A 88 -21.34 0.43 -1.76
C GLU A 88 -21.78 -0.97 -2.17
N TRP A 89 -20.88 -1.95 -2.08
CA TRP A 89 -21.17 -3.33 -2.49
C TRP A 89 -21.88 -4.13 -1.40
N LYS A 90 -22.01 -3.57 -0.19
CA LYS A 90 -22.55 -4.24 1.00
C LYS A 90 -21.83 -5.55 1.30
N VAL A 91 -20.51 -5.52 1.20
CA VAL A 91 -19.62 -6.67 1.45
C VAL A 91 -18.91 -6.45 2.77
N THR A 92 -18.86 -7.49 3.60
CA THR A 92 -18.11 -7.51 4.87
C THR A 92 -16.63 -7.87 4.67
N GLU A 93 -15.79 -7.55 5.65
CA GLU A 93 -14.37 -7.94 5.64
C GLU A 93 -14.19 -9.47 5.60
N GLU A 94 -15.07 -10.21 6.27
CA GLU A 94 -15.10 -11.67 6.27
C GLU A 94 -15.43 -12.23 4.88
N GLU A 95 -16.47 -11.71 4.23
CA GLU A 95 -16.86 -12.14 2.87
C GLU A 95 -15.76 -11.87 1.85
N LEU A 96 -15.15 -10.68 1.90
CA LEU A 96 -14.00 -10.36 1.04
C LEU A 96 -12.82 -11.29 1.33
N THR A 97 -12.56 -11.62 2.59
CA THR A 97 -11.50 -12.55 2.97
C THR A 97 -11.74 -13.94 2.40
N ILE A 98 -12.97 -14.46 2.50
CA ILE A 98 -13.36 -15.76 1.92
C ILE A 98 -13.16 -15.73 0.40
N LEU A 99 -13.62 -14.66 -0.25
CA LEU A 99 -13.50 -14.47 -1.69
C LEU A 99 -12.03 -14.46 -2.16
N LEU A 100 -11.16 -13.72 -1.49
CA LEU A 100 -9.74 -13.65 -1.84
C LEU A 100 -9.02 -14.97 -1.56
N LYS A 101 -9.32 -15.64 -0.44
CA LYS A 101 -8.73 -16.96 -0.13
C LYS A 101 -9.17 -18.03 -1.11
N GLY A 102 -10.43 -17.99 -1.55
CA GLY A 102 -11.00 -18.91 -2.54
C GLY A 102 -10.50 -18.67 -3.97
N ASN A 103 -9.96 -17.48 -4.27
CA ASN A 103 -9.54 -17.09 -5.62
C ASN A 103 -8.08 -16.60 -5.64
N PRO A 104 -7.08 -17.51 -5.71
CA PRO A 104 -5.66 -17.15 -5.66
C PRO A 104 -5.21 -16.14 -6.73
N SER A 105 -5.75 -16.22 -7.95
CA SER A 105 -5.43 -15.28 -9.03
C SER A 105 -5.89 -13.85 -8.70
N LEU A 106 -7.10 -13.70 -8.17
CA LEU A 106 -7.63 -12.40 -7.74
C LEU A 106 -6.84 -11.87 -6.55
N ARG A 107 -6.54 -12.73 -5.57
CA ARG A 107 -5.69 -12.37 -4.43
C ARG A 107 -4.33 -11.87 -4.90
N GLY A 108 -3.68 -12.56 -5.83
CA GLY A 108 -2.39 -12.16 -6.37
C GLY A 108 -2.43 -10.80 -7.08
N MET A 109 -3.45 -10.59 -7.92
CA MET A 109 -3.67 -9.32 -8.61
C MET A 109 -3.86 -8.16 -7.62
N LEU A 110 -4.79 -8.30 -6.66
CA LEU A 110 -5.04 -7.27 -5.66
C LEU A 110 -3.80 -7.03 -4.79
N PHE A 111 -3.09 -8.09 -4.40
CA PHE A 111 -1.88 -7.98 -3.60
C PHE A 111 -0.77 -7.20 -4.32
N GLY A 112 -0.67 -7.30 -5.65
CA GLY A 112 0.21 -6.47 -6.47
C GLY A 112 -0.11 -4.97 -6.32
N TYR A 113 -1.38 -4.59 -6.49
CA TYR A 113 -1.81 -3.20 -6.31
C TYR A 113 -1.61 -2.69 -4.87
N VAL A 114 -1.87 -3.54 -3.87
CA VAL A 114 -1.59 -3.20 -2.46
C VAL A 114 -0.08 -3.00 -2.25
N ALA A 115 0.77 -3.82 -2.87
CA ALA A 115 2.22 -3.67 -2.79
C ALA A 115 2.69 -2.35 -3.39
N GLU A 116 2.18 -1.94 -4.55
CA GLU A 116 2.47 -0.62 -5.15
C GLU A 116 2.05 0.53 -4.22
N LEU A 117 0.85 0.46 -3.65
CA LEU A 117 0.36 1.45 -2.69
C LEU A 117 1.29 1.56 -1.48
N LYS A 118 1.69 0.42 -0.92
CA LYS A 118 2.58 0.35 0.25
C LYS A 118 3.99 0.82 -0.07
N LEU A 119 4.50 0.47 -1.24
CA LEU A 119 5.78 0.95 -1.74
C LEU A 119 5.80 2.49 -1.81
N ARG A 120 4.72 3.10 -2.33
CA ARG A 120 4.59 4.56 -2.39
C ARG A 120 4.57 5.20 -1.00
N GLU A 121 3.83 4.64 -0.05
CA GLU A 121 3.81 5.12 1.35
C GLU A 121 5.23 5.11 1.95
N ILE A 122 5.95 4.00 1.76
CA ILE A 122 7.32 3.82 2.24
C ILE A 122 8.26 4.83 1.59
N ILE A 123 8.24 4.96 0.26
CA ILE A 123 9.08 5.92 -0.49
C ILE A 123 8.78 7.36 -0.11
N SER A 124 7.51 7.70 0.15
CA SER A 124 7.13 9.06 0.56
C SER A 124 7.74 9.45 1.91
N ALA A 125 8.02 8.47 2.75
CA ALA A 125 8.66 8.67 4.05
C ALA A 125 10.20 8.70 3.97
N PHE A 126 10.81 8.35 2.83
CA PHE A 126 12.28 8.31 2.71
C PHE A 126 12.88 9.72 2.64
N PRO A 127 13.90 10.04 3.49
CA PRO A 127 14.57 11.33 3.46
C PRO A 127 15.24 11.62 2.11
N GLY A 128 14.91 12.78 1.52
CA GLY A 128 15.52 13.28 0.28
C GLY A 128 14.73 12.99 -1.00
N VAL A 129 13.68 12.17 -0.94
CA VAL A 129 12.69 12.05 -2.02
C VAL A 129 11.80 13.31 -2.01
N LYS A 130 11.82 14.09 -3.09
CA LYS A 130 11.10 15.37 -3.17
C LYS A 130 9.66 15.21 -3.68
N SER A 131 9.43 14.25 -4.58
CA SER A 131 8.09 14.01 -5.15
C SER A 131 8.00 12.61 -5.73
N ILE A 132 6.78 12.07 -5.72
CA ILE A 132 6.44 10.79 -6.33
C ILE A 132 5.30 11.02 -7.33
N LYS A 133 5.49 10.59 -8.58
CA LYS A 133 4.43 10.64 -9.60
C LYS A 133 4.12 9.23 -10.09
N LYS A 134 2.83 8.89 -10.13
CA LYS A 134 2.33 7.79 -10.97
C LYS A 134 2.03 8.38 -12.34
N PHE A 135 2.69 7.89 -13.38
CA PHE A 135 2.23 8.17 -14.75
C PHE A 135 1.07 7.22 -15.03
N ASP A 136 0.04 7.71 -15.74
CA ASP A 136 -1.12 6.91 -16.14
C ASP A 136 -0.65 5.74 -17.03
N ASP A 137 -1.18 4.53 -16.82
CA ASP A 137 -0.78 3.28 -17.50
C ASP A 137 -0.97 3.36 -19.04
N HIS A 138 -1.62 4.42 -19.52
CA HIS A 138 -1.84 4.72 -20.93
C HIS A 138 -0.67 5.46 -21.64
N ASP A 139 0.33 6.02 -20.93
CA ASP A 139 1.51 6.64 -21.56
C ASP A 139 2.65 5.63 -21.75
N ARG A 140 2.55 4.83 -22.82
CA ARG A 140 3.50 3.75 -23.18
C ARG A 140 4.95 4.20 -23.47
N LYS A 141 5.27 5.49 -23.38
CA LYS A 141 6.63 6.01 -23.61
C LYS A 141 7.51 6.04 -22.35
N LYS A 142 6.94 5.91 -21.15
CA LYS A 142 7.69 5.94 -19.87
C LYS A 142 7.27 4.74 -19.02
N LYS A 143 8.20 3.81 -18.79
CA LYS A 143 7.91 2.55 -18.09
C LYS A 143 8.34 2.63 -16.63
N GLY A 144 7.56 1.98 -15.76
CA GLY A 144 7.79 1.86 -14.33
C GLY A 144 6.53 2.24 -13.56
N ASP A 145 6.16 1.41 -12.59
CA ASP A 145 4.96 1.59 -11.76
C ASP A 145 5.00 2.90 -10.96
N LEU A 146 6.21 3.40 -10.69
CA LEU A 146 6.47 4.62 -9.94
C LEU A 146 7.62 5.41 -10.52
N HIS A 147 7.55 6.73 -10.48
CA HIS A 147 8.71 7.60 -10.71
C HIS A 147 9.02 8.41 -9.46
N ILE A 148 10.28 8.38 -9.04
CA ILE A 148 10.80 9.03 -7.84
C ILE A 148 11.73 10.16 -8.27
N ILE A 149 11.58 11.34 -7.68
CA ILE A 149 12.58 12.41 -7.81
C ILE A 149 13.46 12.46 -6.58
N TYR A 150 14.76 12.31 -6.81
CA TYR A 150 15.81 12.35 -5.81
C TYR A 150 16.94 13.27 -6.29
N HIS A 151 17.25 14.33 -5.54
CA HIS A 151 18.25 15.36 -5.91
C HIS A 151 18.19 15.83 -7.38
N HIS A 152 17.00 16.19 -7.89
CA HIS A 152 16.76 16.69 -9.27
C HIS A 152 16.93 15.65 -10.38
N ARG A 153 17.19 14.40 -10.02
CA ARG A 153 17.19 13.25 -10.93
C ARG A 153 15.96 12.42 -10.68
N ALA A 154 15.43 11.86 -11.75
CA ALA A 154 14.27 11.01 -11.68
C ALA A 154 14.64 9.57 -12.01
N PHE A 155 14.03 8.67 -11.24
CA PHE A 155 14.24 7.24 -11.32
C PHE A 155 12.90 6.53 -11.48
N SER A 156 12.80 5.71 -12.50
CA SER A 156 11.69 4.79 -12.74
C SER A 156 11.87 3.53 -11.88
N VAL A 157 10.80 3.13 -11.21
CA VAL A 157 10.79 1.98 -10.30
C VAL A 157 9.73 0.99 -10.73
N GLU A 158 10.16 -0.25 -10.90
CA GLU A 158 9.30 -1.40 -11.18
C GLU A 158 9.06 -2.17 -9.86
N SER A 159 7.81 -2.36 -9.48
CA SER A 159 7.39 -3.08 -8.28
C SER A 159 7.00 -4.52 -8.64
N LYS A 160 7.62 -5.50 -7.98
CA LYS A 160 7.27 -6.92 -8.13
C LYS A 160 7.10 -7.57 -6.78
N SER A 161 6.31 -8.64 -6.74
CA SER A 161 6.13 -9.46 -5.54
C SER A 161 6.73 -10.86 -5.74
N LEU A 162 7.10 -11.50 -4.63
CA LEU A 162 7.56 -12.88 -4.63
C LEU A 162 6.47 -13.83 -5.10
N GLN A 163 6.85 -14.84 -5.87
CA GLN A 163 5.99 -15.97 -6.20
C GLN A 163 5.83 -16.86 -4.97
N THR A 164 4.64 -16.81 -4.35
CA THR A 164 4.34 -17.48 -3.08
C THR A 164 4.71 -18.98 -3.09
N ASN A 165 4.46 -19.67 -4.20
CA ASN A 165 4.77 -21.10 -4.36
C ASN A 165 6.27 -21.42 -4.52
N GLN A 166 7.13 -20.41 -4.70
CA GLN A 166 8.57 -20.57 -4.84
C GLN A 166 9.34 -20.11 -3.59
N ILE A 167 8.63 -19.75 -2.52
CA ILE A 167 9.23 -19.34 -1.25
C ILE A 167 9.66 -20.57 -0.45
N LYS A 168 10.87 -20.52 0.10
CA LYS A 168 11.46 -21.56 0.93
C LYS A 168 12.18 -20.93 2.12
N PHE A 169 12.11 -21.59 3.26
CA PHE A 169 12.93 -21.26 4.43
C PHE A 169 13.97 -22.34 4.66
N ASP A 170 15.23 -21.95 4.68
CA ASP A 170 16.34 -22.79 5.10
C ASP A 170 16.52 -22.63 6.60
N VAL A 171 16.21 -23.70 7.35
CA VAL A 171 16.25 -23.72 8.82
C VAL A 171 17.69 -23.70 9.34
N GLU A 172 18.64 -24.33 8.65
CA GLU A 172 20.03 -24.41 9.11
C GLU A 172 20.72 -23.06 9.02
N ASN A 173 20.51 -22.37 7.89
CA ASN A 173 21.14 -21.07 7.62
C ASN A 173 20.27 -19.88 8.08
N GLN A 174 19.02 -20.13 8.50
CA GLN A 174 18.03 -19.11 8.85
C GLN A 174 17.79 -18.11 7.70
N VAL A 175 17.72 -18.63 6.46
CA VAL A 175 17.60 -17.82 5.24
C VAL A 175 16.28 -18.12 4.55
N TRP A 176 15.50 -17.07 4.27
CA TRP A 176 14.44 -17.17 3.29
C TRP A 176 14.99 -17.03 1.88
N SER A 177 14.41 -17.77 0.95
CA SER A 177 14.65 -17.59 -0.48
C SER A 177 13.34 -17.65 -1.25
N GLY A 178 13.29 -16.94 -2.36
CA GLY A 178 12.13 -16.88 -3.22
C GLY A 178 12.51 -16.35 -4.59
N LYS A 179 11.50 -16.29 -5.47
CA LYS A 179 11.66 -15.81 -6.84
C LYS A 179 10.66 -14.71 -7.11
N ALA A 180 11.12 -13.58 -7.63
CA ALA A 180 10.27 -12.56 -8.21
C ALA A 180 10.25 -12.74 -9.72
N GLN A 181 9.06 -12.69 -10.32
CA GLN A 181 8.94 -12.66 -11.78
C GLN A 181 9.04 -11.22 -12.27
N VAL A 182 10.01 -10.94 -13.13
CA VAL A 182 10.38 -9.62 -13.62
C VAL A 182 10.17 -9.58 -15.14
N ASP A 183 8.95 -9.89 -15.54
CA ASP A 183 8.46 -9.82 -16.91
C ASP A 183 7.46 -8.66 -17.03
N ALA A 184 7.22 -8.22 -18.26
CA ALA A 184 6.00 -7.47 -18.53
C ALA A 184 4.78 -8.38 -18.49
N SER A 185 3.61 -7.77 -18.27
CA SER A 185 2.32 -8.47 -18.26
C SER A 185 2.05 -9.24 -19.54
N ASP A 186 2.47 -8.68 -20.69
CA ASP A 186 2.27 -9.28 -22.01
C ASP A 186 3.55 -9.29 -22.86
N SER A 187 3.60 -10.28 -23.77
CA SER A 187 4.64 -10.35 -24.80
C SER A 187 4.48 -9.22 -25.81
N ARG A 188 5.53 -8.40 -25.95
CA ARG A 188 5.57 -7.22 -26.81
C ARG A 188 6.78 -7.27 -27.75
N ILE A 189 6.74 -6.46 -28.80
CA ILE A 189 7.91 -6.25 -29.65
C ILE A 189 8.76 -5.15 -29.02
N ILE A 190 10.03 -5.46 -28.77
CA ILE A 190 11.03 -4.53 -28.22
C ILE A 190 12.14 -4.31 -29.25
N ALA A 191 12.78 -3.14 -29.20
CA ALA A 191 14.02 -2.87 -29.93
C ALA A 191 15.23 -3.22 -29.04
N LEU A 192 16.15 -4.00 -29.58
CA LEU A 192 17.42 -4.36 -28.94
C LEU A 192 18.47 -3.26 -29.22
N PRO A 193 19.54 -3.17 -28.41
CA PRO A 193 20.62 -2.19 -28.61
C PRO A 193 21.31 -2.27 -29.97
N ASN A 194 21.29 -3.44 -30.62
CA ASN A 194 21.85 -3.65 -31.96
C ASN A 194 20.89 -3.22 -33.10
N GLY A 195 19.75 -2.60 -32.77
CA GLY A 195 18.72 -2.15 -33.73
C GLY A 195 17.74 -3.25 -34.19
N GLN A 196 17.95 -4.51 -33.80
CA GLN A 196 17.02 -5.59 -34.12
C GLN A 196 15.78 -5.55 -33.23
N THR A 197 14.67 -6.15 -33.69
CA THR A 197 13.46 -6.31 -32.87
C THR A 197 13.28 -7.73 -32.38
N LEU A 198 12.72 -7.89 -31.18
CA LEU A 198 12.40 -9.19 -30.60
C LEU A 198 11.00 -9.16 -30.00
N LYS A 199 10.18 -10.20 -30.24
CA LYS A 199 8.91 -10.40 -29.54
C LYS A 199 9.16 -11.20 -28.25
N THR A 200 8.98 -10.59 -27.09
CA THR A 200 9.20 -11.23 -25.78
C THR A 200 8.42 -10.53 -24.67
N ALA A 201 8.20 -11.23 -23.56
CA ALA A 201 7.71 -10.64 -22.32
C ALA A 201 8.84 -10.11 -21.43
N LEU A 202 10.09 -10.56 -21.67
CA LEU A 202 11.24 -10.14 -20.86
C LEU A 202 11.48 -8.63 -20.93
N LEU A 203 12.05 -8.09 -19.85
CA LEU A 203 12.42 -6.68 -19.74
C LEU A 203 13.85 -6.46 -20.23
N LEU A 204 14.10 -5.31 -20.86
CA LEU A 204 15.44 -4.89 -21.27
C LEU A 204 16.26 -4.45 -20.05
N ARG A 205 17.57 -4.70 -20.11
CA ARG A 205 18.51 -4.03 -19.19
C ARG A 205 18.55 -2.54 -19.51
N GLY A 206 18.24 -1.72 -18.52
CA GLY A 206 18.04 -0.28 -18.61
C GLY A 206 16.62 0.16 -19.01
N GLU A 207 15.63 -0.74 -19.10
CA GLU A 207 14.25 -0.36 -19.43
C GLU A 207 13.57 0.47 -18.35
N PHE A 208 13.98 0.26 -17.10
CA PHE A 208 13.64 1.03 -15.91
C PHE A 208 14.90 1.12 -15.04
N ASP A 209 14.89 1.96 -13.99
CA ASP A 209 16.08 2.22 -13.19
C ASP A 209 16.22 1.25 -12.00
N ILE A 210 15.15 1.08 -11.22
CA ILE A 210 15.17 0.33 -9.95
C ILE A 210 14.09 -0.76 -9.93
N LEU A 211 14.46 -1.97 -9.52
CA LEU A 211 13.51 -3.02 -9.18
C LEU A 211 13.25 -2.96 -7.67
N ALA A 212 11.99 -2.83 -7.26
CA ALA A 212 11.54 -2.98 -5.87
C ALA A 212 10.79 -4.30 -5.71
N VAL A 213 11.35 -5.23 -4.92
CA VAL A 213 10.72 -6.53 -4.65
C VAL A 213 10.08 -6.52 -3.27
N ASN A 214 8.76 -6.66 -3.24
CA ASN A 214 7.98 -6.87 -2.01
C ASN A 214 8.37 -8.18 -1.34
N CYS A 215 8.90 -8.08 -0.12
CA CYS A 215 9.38 -9.18 0.71
C CYS A 215 8.42 -9.55 1.85
N TYR A 216 7.17 -9.06 1.81
CA TYR A 216 6.16 -9.30 2.85
C TYR A 216 6.01 -10.78 3.23
N GLU A 217 6.10 -11.70 2.28
CA GLU A 217 5.92 -13.12 2.58
C GLU A 217 7.07 -13.72 3.43
N PHE A 218 8.27 -13.11 3.42
CA PHE A 218 9.39 -13.53 4.27
C PHE A 218 9.26 -13.02 5.71
N THR A 219 8.88 -11.75 5.88
CA THR A 219 8.96 -11.06 7.18
C THR A 219 7.61 -10.74 7.81
N LYS A 220 6.51 -10.90 7.05
CA LYS A 220 5.15 -10.46 7.39
C LYS A 220 5.05 -8.97 7.72
N GLN A 221 5.98 -8.19 7.17
CA GLN A 221 6.03 -6.74 7.25
C GLN A 221 6.17 -6.16 5.84
N TRP A 222 5.60 -4.97 5.60
CA TRP A 222 5.74 -4.29 4.32
C TRP A 222 7.17 -3.78 4.16
N GLN A 223 8.02 -4.63 3.62
CA GLN A 223 9.43 -4.38 3.36
C GLN A 223 9.74 -4.70 1.91
N PHE A 224 10.62 -3.90 1.32
CA PHE A 224 11.06 -4.03 -0.04
C PHE A 224 12.57 -4.18 -0.09
N GLN A 225 13.04 -4.97 -1.05
CA GLN A 225 14.44 -4.96 -1.45
C GLN A 225 14.56 -4.27 -2.81
N PHE A 226 15.62 -3.49 -2.97
CA PHE A 226 15.83 -2.66 -4.15
C PHE A 226 17.07 -3.13 -4.91
N ALA A 227 17.04 -3.14 -6.23
CA ALA A 227 18.23 -3.42 -7.04
C ALA A 227 18.24 -2.51 -8.26
N ARG A 228 19.43 -2.10 -8.71
CA ARG A 228 19.56 -1.47 -10.02
C ARG A 228 19.14 -2.47 -11.08
N ASN A 229 18.34 -2.05 -12.04
CA ASN A 229 17.96 -2.87 -13.18
C ASN A 229 19.19 -3.47 -13.88
N ARG A 230 20.25 -2.65 -14.04
CA ARG A 230 21.48 -3.07 -14.69
C ARG A 230 22.20 -4.16 -13.91
N ASP A 231 22.08 -4.24 -12.59
CA ASP A 231 22.78 -5.25 -11.81
C ASP A 231 22.03 -6.60 -11.75
N LEU A 232 20.81 -6.65 -12.31
CA LEU A 232 20.02 -7.87 -12.37
C LEU A 232 20.64 -8.91 -13.32
N PRO A 233 20.50 -10.22 -13.00
CA PRO A 233 21.00 -11.29 -13.86
C PRO A 233 20.33 -11.28 -15.24
N CYS A 234 21.15 -11.52 -16.26
CA CYS A 234 20.72 -11.64 -17.64
C CYS A 234 19.93 -12.93 -17.89
N SER A 235 19.13 -12.93 -18.97
CA SER A 235 18.37 -14.10 -19.41
C SER A 235 19.30 -15.29 -19.73
N SER A 236 18.94 -16.47 -19.27
CA SER A 236 19.64 -17.73 -19.56
C SER A 236 18.96 -18.56 -20.66
N TYR A 237 17.93 -18.00 -21.33
CA TYR A 237 17.14 -18.75 -22.30
C TYR A 237 17.97 -19.14 -23.53
N LYS A 238 18.16 -20.44 -23.73
CA LYS A 238 19.11 -20.97 -24.73
C LYS A 238 18.76 -20.62 -26.18
N LYS A 239 17.49 -20.37 -26.49
CA LYS A 239 17.06 -20.00 -27.86
C LYS A 239 17.41 -18.55 -28.22
N TYR A 240 17.72 -17.71 -27.24
CA TYR A 240 18.21 -16.37 -27.50
C TYR A 240 19.68 -16.38 -27.87
N THR A 241 20.08 -15.45 -28.73
CA THR A 241 21.50 -15.19 -29.01
C THR A 241 22.20 -14.69 -27.75
N THR A 242 23.53 -14.73 -27.72
CA THR A 242 24.31 -14.20 -26.59
C THR A 242 24.02 -12.71 -26.38
N GLU A 243 23.93 -11.93 -27.45
CA GLU A 243 23.57 -10.51 -27.40
C GLU A 243 22.18 -10.28 -26.81
N GLN A 244 21.17 -11.05 -27.24
CA GLN A 244 19.82 -10.99 -26.70
C GLN A 244 19.79 -11.36 -25.21
N ARG A 245 20.52 -12.41 -24.81
CA ARG A 245 20.63 -12.78 -23.40
C ARG A 245 21.23 -11.67 -22.56
N CYS A 246 22.30 -11.03 -23.04
CA CYS A 246 22.96 -9.91 -22.34
C CYS A 246 22.10 -8.64 -22.27
N ALA A 247 21.20 -8.44 -23.22
CA ALA A 247 20.30 -7.29 -23.27
C ALA A 247 19.02 -7.47 -22.45
N LEU A 248 18.65 -8.69 -22.06
CA LEU A 248 17.40 -9.01 -21.38
C LEU A 248 17.65 -9.44 -19.93
N ILE A 249 16.81 -8.97 -19.03
CA ILE A 249 16.77 -9.44 -17.64
C ILE A 249 16.20 -10.86 -17.60
N SER A 250 16.69 -11.68 -16.67
CA SER A 250 16.11 -12.98 -16.36
C SER A 250 14.67 -12.85 -15.87
N SER A 251 13.76 -13.64 -16.45
CA SER A 251 12.34 -13.66 -16.04
C SER A 251 12.15 -13.92 -14.55
N LEU A 252 12.95 -14.80 -13.96
CA LEU A 252 12.89 -15.13 -12.54
C LEU A 252 14.17 -14.67 -11.84
N ILE A 253 14.04 -13.77 -10.88
CA ILE A 253 15.13 -13.24 -10.06
C ILE A 253 15.08 -13.86 -8.68
N THR A 254 16.21 -14.40 -8.22
CA THR A 254 16.33 -14.91 -6.84
C THR A 254 16.43 -13.76 -5.86
N VAL A 255 15.62 -13.81 -4.81
CA VAL A 255 15.65 -12.86 -3.69
C VAL A 255 15.78 -13.67 -2.41
N THR A 256 16.59 -13.20 -1.46
CA THR A 256 16.80 -13.86 -0.17
C THR A 256 16.57 -12.91 0.99
N TRP A 257 16.29 -13.45 2.16
CA TRP A 257 16.30 -12.71 3.42
C TRP A 257 17.19 -13.42 4.43
N PRO A 258 18.28 -12.78 4.94
CA PRO A 258 18.75 -11.43 4.62
C PRO A 258 19.12 -11.22 3.13
N PRO A 259 19.13 -9.96 2.65
CA PRO A 259 19.46 -9.65 1.27
C PRO A 259 20.89 -10.06 0.92
N LYS A 260 21.08 -10.39 -0.35
CA LYS A 260 22.39 -10.58 -0.98
C LYS A 260 22.50 -9.67 -2.19
N PRO A 261 23.72 -9.29 -2.63
CA PRO A 261 23.90 -8.55 -3.87
C PRO A 261 23.13 -9.19 -5.03
N PRO A 262 22.47 -8.40 -5.89
CA PRO A 262 22.58 -6.94 -6.00
C PRO A 262 21.53 -6.17 -5.17
N PHE A 263 20.88 -6.79 -4.19
CA PHE A 263 19.76 -6.19 -3.45
C PHE A 263 20.20 -5.36 -2.24
N TYR A 264 19.54 -4.20 -2.09
CA TYR A 264 19.65 -3.24 -1.02
C TYR A 264 18.36 -3.24 -0.18
N ILE A 265 18.48 -3.07 1.14
CA ILE A 265 17.33 -2.74 2.00
C ILE A 265 17.08 -1.24 1.98
N ASP A 266 18.17 -0.47 2.04
CA ASP A 266 18.11 0.99 2.08
C ASP A 266 18.08 1.56 0.66
N LEU A 267 16.92 2.08 0.26
CA LEU A 267 16.74 2.74 -1.02
C LEU A 267 17.62 4.00 -1.14
N LYS A 268 17.88 4.71 -0.04
CA LYS A 268 18.72 5.91 -0.06
C LYS A 268 20.14 5.56 -0.50
N LEU A 269 20.71 4.51 0.07
CA LEU A 269 22.05 4.03 -0.31
C LEU A 269 22.13 3.71 -1.80
N LEU A 270 21.14 2.99 -2.32
CA LEU A 270 21.06 2.67 -3.76
C LEU A 270 21.02 3.95 -4.61
N LEU A 271 20.15 4.90 -4.24
CA LEU A 271 19.95 6.16 -4.97
C LEU A 271 21.20 7.05 -4.91
N ASP A 272 21.87 7.17 -3.77
CA ASP A 272 23.11 7.92 -3.62
C ASP A 272 24.19 7.39 -4.56
N GLU A 273 24.42 6.08 -4.56
CA GLU A 273 25.39 5.44 -5.44
C GLU A 273 24.99 5.60 -6.93
N MET A 274 23.70 5.57 -7.27
CA MET A 274 23.21 5.83 -8.63
C MET A 274 23.47 7.28 -9.06
N LEU A 275 23.28 8.25 -8.16
CA LEU A 275 23.59 9.66 -8.41
C LEU A 275 25.09 9.88 -8.64
N GLU A 276 25.94 9.26 -7.82
CA GLU A 276 27.41 9.31 -7.98
C GLU A 276 27.86 8.73 -9.32
N ALA A 277 27.17 7.69 -9.81
CA ALA A 277 27.38 7.12 -11.14
C ALA A 277 26.78 7.97 -12.29
N GLY A 278 26.12 9.09 -11.97
CA GLY A 278 25.47 9.95 -12.95
C GLY A 278 24.21 9.35 -13.58
N GLU A 279 23.55 8.41 -12.90
CA GLU A 279 22.31 7.78 -13.36
C GLU A 279 21.08 8.66 -13.09
N GLY A 280 19.91 8.19 -13.54
CA GLY A 280 18.65 8.93 -13.50
C GLY A 280 18.49 9.92 -14.66
N SER A 281 17.25 10.22 -15.00
CA SER A 281 16.92 11.23 -16.01
C SER A 281 16.81 12.62 -15.37
N ASP A 282 16.95 13.69 -16.15
CA ASP A 282 16.67 15.04 -15.66
C ASP A 282 15.17 15.17 -15.32
N ALA A 283 14.84 15.61 -14.10
CA ALA A 283 13.46 15.76 -13.64
C ALA A 283 12.66 16.76 -14.51
N SER A 284 13.32 17.78 -15.06
CA SER A 284 12.71 18.77 -15.94
C SER A 284 12.19 18.17 -17.25
N ALA A 285 12.83 17.11 -17.75
CA ALA A 285 12.42 16.40 -18.97
C ALA A 285 11.11 15.60 -18.81
N ILE A 286 10.59 15.50 -17.58
CA ILE A 286 9.45 14.65 -17.20
C ILE A 286 8.25 15.45 -16.70
N GLY A 287 8.34 16.79 -16.75
CA GLY A 287 7.27 17.70 -16.34
C GLY A 287 6.99 17.64 -14.84
N LEU A 288 8.06 17.60 -14.05
CA LEU A 288 8.03 17.59 -12.60
C LEU A 288 9.10 18.59 -12.09
N GLU A 289 8.64 19.73 -11.58
CA GLU A 289 9.46 20.69 -10.82
C GLU A 289 9.36 20.42 -9.31
#